data_AF-A0A2M7ZX77-F1
#
_entry.id   AF-A0A2M7ZX77-F1
#
_cell.length_a   1.000
_cell.length_b   1.000
_cell.length_c   1.000
_cell.angle_alpha   90.00
_cell.angle_beta   90.00
_cell.angle_gamma   90.00
#
_symmetry.space_group_name_H-M   'P 1'
#
loop_
_entity.id
_entity.type
_entity.pdbx_description
1 polymer ?
#
loop_
_entity_poly.entity_id
_entity_poly.type
_entity_poly.pdbx_seq_one_letter_code
_entity_poly.pdbx_strand_id
1 'polypeptide(L)'
;MSLLSPNLIAFMAIVKHKTVHGAADAIHLTQTAVTQRIRSLEKQLKTTLFVRTRRGMVLTQEGEALWRYCMAAKSLEGEALARIQK
;
A
#
# COMPACT_ATOMS: atom_id res chain seq x y z
N MET A 1 8.12 11.29 8.66
CA MET A 1 7.36 11.71 7.47
C MET A 1 7.49 10.61 6.43
N SER A 2 6.42 10.23 5.74
CA SER A 2 6.47 9.23 4.66
C SER A 2 6.48 9.96 3.31
N LEU A 3 7.49 9.71 2.49
CA LEU A 3 7.65 10.23 1.13
C LEU A 3 6.79 9.48 0.12
N LEU A 4 6.24 8.31 0.51
CA LEU A 4 5.33 7.54 -0.33
C LEU A 4 3.96 8.23 -0.48
N SER A 5 3.37 8.10 -1.66
CA SER A 5 2.06 8.70 -1.97
C SER A 5 0.93 8.11 -1.10
N PRO A 6 -0.16 8.86 -0.84
CA PRO A 6 -1.30 8.38 -0.06
C PRO A 6 -1.92 7.07 -0.57
N ASN A 7 -1.87 6.86 -1.89
CA ASN A 7 -2.36 5.66 -2.56
C ASN A 7 -1.47 4.44 -2.25
N LEU A 8 -0.14 4.62 -2.31
CA LEU A 8 0.82 3.56 -1.96
C LEU A 8 0.76 3.21 -0.47
N ILE A 9 0.53 4.20 0.40
CA ILE A 9 0.33 3.95 1.84
C ILE A 9 -0.88 3.02 2.07
N ALA A 10 -2.00 3.28 1.40
CA ALA A 10 -3.20 2.43 1.49
C ALA A 10 -2.93 1.02 0.95
N PHE A 11 -2.23 0.90 -0.18
CA PHE A 11 -1.82 -0.39 -0.73
C PHE A 11 -0.97 -1.19 0.26
N MET A 12 0.10 -0.60 0.79
CA MET A 12 0.99 -1.24 1.77
C MET A 12 0.26 -1.62 3.07
N ALA A 13 -0.72 -0.82 3.50
CA ALA A 13 -1.54 -1.13 4.65
C ALA A 13 -2.41 -2.39 4.41
N ILE A 14 -3.04 -2.53 3.24
CA ILE A 14 -3.81 -3.74 2.91
C ILE A 14 -2.90 -4.97 2.83
N VAL A 15 -1.69 -4.86 2.25
CA VAL A 15 -0.73 -5.98 2.23
C VAL A 15 -0.42 -6.48 3.64
N LYS A 16 -0.20 -5.56 4.58
CA LYS A 16 0.12 -5.90 5.98
C LYS A 16 -1.06 -6.47 6.76
N HIS A 17 -2.22 -5.84 6.64
CA HIS A 17 -3.39 -6.15 7.47
C HIS A 17 -4.36 -7.15 6.82
N LYS A 18 -4.12 -7.53 5.56
CA LYS A 18 -4.89 -8.51 4.77
C LYS A 18 -6.37 -8.20 4.57
N THR A 19 -6.87 -7.10 5.15
CA THR A 19 -8.27 -6.68 5.08
C THR A 19 -8.34 -5.17 4.91
N VAL A 20 -9.37 -4.70 4.21
CA VAL A 20 -9.62 -3.26 4.04
C VAL A 20 -9.92 -2.61 5.39
N HIS A 21 -10.67 -3.29 6.27
CA HIS A 21 -10.96 -2.80 7.61
C HIS A 21 -9.70 -2.61 8.46
N GLY A 22 -8.88 -3.65 8.60
CA GLY A 22 -7.65 -3.57 9.39
C GLY A 22 -6.65 -2.55 8.81
N ALA A 23 -6.61 -2.40 7.48
CA ALA A 23 -5.80 -1.37 6.85
C ALA A 23 -6.31 0.04 7.15
N ALA A 24 -7.62 0.25 7.11
CA ALA A 24 -8.27 1.53 7.39
C ALA A 24 -8.03 1.98 8.84
N ASP A 25 -8.20 1.06 9.79
CA ASP A 25 -7.93 1.32 11.21
C ASP A 25 -6.46 1.69 11.43
N ALA A 26 -5.53 0.97 10.78
CA ALA A 26 -4.09 1.18 10.93
C ALA A 26 -3.56 2.51 10.38
N ILE A 27 -4.27 3.12 9.42
CA ILE A 27 -3.88 4.41 8.83
C ILE A 27 -4.87 5.53 9.15
N HIS A 28 -5.77 5.31 10.12
CA HIS A 28 -6.77 6.27 10.61
C HIS A 28 -7.66 6.82 9.49
N LEU A 29 -8.15 5.96 8.62
CA LEU A 29 -9.07 6.30 7.53
C LEU A 29 -10.34 5.46 7.60
N THR A 30 -11.35 5.88 6.84
CA THR A 30 -12.53 5.04 6.61
C THR A 30 -12.21 3.95 5.57
N GLN A 31 -12.94 2.83 5.63
CA GLN A 31 -12.82 1.76 4.63
C GLN A 31 -13.10 2.27 3.21
N THR A 32 -14.04 3.21 3.05
CA THR A 32 -14.34 3.86 1.77
C THR A 32 -13.15 4.63 1.24
N ALA A 33 -12.47 5.42 2.08
CA ALA A 33 -11.28 6.16 1.68
C ALA A 33 -10.14 5.23 1.26
N VAL A 34 -9.90 4.14 2.01
CA VAL A 34 -8.91 3.12 1.63
C VAL A 34 -9.26 2.49 0.29
N THR A 35 -10.51 2.06 0.10
CA THR A 35 -10.97 1.44 -1.15
C THR A 35 -10.82 2.39 -2.34
N GLN A 36 -11.15 3.67 -2.18
CA GLN A 36 -10.98 4.67 -3.23
C GLN A 36 -9.51 4.87 -3.61
N ARG A 37 -8.61 4.90 -2.63
CA ARG A 37 -7.16 5.00 -2.87
C ARG A 37 -6.61 3.81 -3.65
N ILE A 38 -7.05 2.58 -3.31
CA ILE A 38 -6.67 1.38 -4.07
C ILE A 38 -7.21 1.44 -5.49
N ARG A 39 -8.49 1.74 -5.68
CA ARG A 39 -9.10 1.87 -7.00
C ARG A 39 -8.41 2.94 -7.85
N SER A 40 -8.04 4.07 -7.24
CA SER A 40 -7.29 5.13 -7.90
C SER A 40 -5.93 4.63 -8.38
N LEU A 41 -5.21 3.89 -7.53
CA LEU A 41 -3.91 3.30 -7.87
C LEU A 41 -4.04 2.26 -8.99
N GLU A 42 -4.98 1.32 -8.87
CA GLU A 42 -5.26 0.31 -9.89
C GLU A 42 -5.64 0.94 -11.24
N LYS A 43 -6.44 2.01 -11.22
CA LYS A 43 -6.81 2.77 -12.43
C LYS A 43 -5.58 3.45 -13.07
N GLN A 44 -4.70 4.03 -12.27
CA GLN A 44 -3.48 4.68 -12.77
C GLN A 44 -2.53 3.66 -13.39
N LEU A 45 -2.37 2.49 -12.76
CA LEU A 45 -1.50 1.41 -13.23
C LEU A 45 -2.15 0.53 -14.31
N LYS A 46 -3.45 0.72 -14.58
CA LYS A 46 -4.27 -0.08 -15.50
C LYS A 46 -4.18 -1.58 -15.21
N THR A 47 -4.12 -1.96 -13.94
CA THR A 47 -4.04 -3.35 -13.50
C THR A 47 -4.77 -3.54 -12.16
N THR A 48 -5.10 -4.79 -11.84
CA THR A 48 -5.64 -5.18 -10.53
C THR A 48 -4.48 -5.58 -9.63
N LEU A 49 -4.44 -5.02 -8.41
CA LEU A 49 -3.40 -5.29 -7.43
C LEU A 49 -3.85 -6.29 -6.36
N PHE A 50 -5.17 -6.37 -6.11
CA PHE A 50 -5.73 -7.30 -5.14
C PHE A 50 -6.92 -8.09 -5.68
N VAL A 51 -7.05 -9.33 -5.21
CA VAL A 51 -8.25 -10.14 -5.32
C VAL A 51 -8.86 -10.38 -3.95
N ARG A 52 -10.20 -10.28 -3.87
CA ARG A 52 -10.93 -10.56 -2.63
C ARG A 52 -11.21 -12.06 -2.54
N THR A 53 -10.80 -12.67 -1.43
CA THR A 53 -11.01 -14.09 -1.15
C THR A 53 -11.69 -14.27 0.22
N ARG A 54 -12.07 -15.52 0.55
CA ARG A 54 -12.55 -15.86 1.90
C ARG A 54 -11.52 -15.58 3.01
N ARG A 55 -10.22 -15.49 2.65
CA ARG A 55 -9.11 -15.21 3.57
C ARG A 55 -8.77 -13.71 3.67
N GLY A 56 -9.52 -12.85 2.98
CA GLY A 56 -9.26 -11.43 2.88
C GLY A 56 -8.73 -11.01 1.51
N MET A 57 -8.02 -9.88 1.48
CA MET A 57 -7.39 -9.32 0.29
C MET A 57 -6.05 -10.01 0.05
N VAL A 58 -5.89 -10.58 -1.14
CA VAL A 58 -4.66 -11.27 -1.56
C VAL A 58 -4.08 -10.53 -2.76
N LEU A 59 -2.76 -10.43 -2.85
CA LEU A 59 -2.09 -9.77 -3.96
C LEU A 59 -2.27 -10.58 -5.26
N THR A 60 -2.38 -9.87 -6.37
CA THR A 60 -2.15 -10.42 -7.71
C THR A 60 -0.64 -10.50 -7.99
N GLN A 61 -0.25 -11.06 -9.14
CA GLN A 61 1.15 -11.07 -9.57
C GLN A 61 1.72 -9.64 -9.70
N GLU A 62 0.93 -8.71 -10.23
CA GLU A 62 1.26 -7.29 -10.37
C GLU A 62 1.32 -6.61 -9.00
N GLY A 63 0.42 -6.99 -8.09
CA GLY A 63 0.45 -6.56 -6.70
C GLY A 63 1.72 -7.00 -5.98
N GLU A 64 2.15 -8.25 -6.15
CA GLU A 64 3.41 -8.75 -5.60
C GLU A 64 4.62 -8.01 -6.18
N ALA A 65 4.62 -7.74 -7.49
CA ALA A 65 5.66 -6.95 -8.13
C ALA A 65 5.74 -5.54 -7.54
N LEU A 66 4.60 -4.85 -7.42
CA LEU A 66 4.53 -3.52 -6.82
C LEU A 66 5.01 -3.54 -5.36
N TRP A 67 4.61 -4.55 -4.58
CA TRP A 67 5.04 -4.68 -3.19
C TRP A 67 6.56 -4.75 -3.05
N ARG A 68 7.25 -5.51 -3.92
CA ARG A 68 8.72 -5.55 -3.94
C ARG A 68 9.34 -4.17 -4.14
N TYR A 69 8.82 -3.38 -5.09
CA TYR A 69 9.29 -2.01 -5.32
C TYR A 69 8.98 -1.07 -4.16
N CYS A 70 7.80 -1.18 -3.53
CA CYS A 70 7.46 -0.40 -2.35
C CYS A 70 8.41 -0.67 -1.18
N MET A 71 8.80 -1.94 -0.97
CA MET A 71 9.74 -2.32 0.08
C MET A 71 11.14 -1.77 -0.18
N ALA A 72 11.63 -1.85 -1.43
CA ALA A 72 12.90 -1.26 -1.81
C ALA A 72 12.89 0.26 -1.62
N ALA A 73 11.85 0.95 -2.09
CA ALA A 73 11.70 2.40 -1.94
C ALA A 73 11.67 2.83 -0.46
N LYS A 74 10.95 2.08 0.38
CA LYS A 74 10.89 2.34 1.82
C LYS A 74 12.24 2.15 2.51
N SER A 75 13.03 1.16 2.10
CA SER A 75 14.41 0.99 2.59
C SER A 75 15.27 2.19 2.25
N LEU A 76 15.24 2.59 0.97
CA LEU A 76 15.99 3.73 0.47
C LEU A 76 15.62 5.05 1.18
N GLU A 77 14.33 5.26 1.41
CA GLU A 77 13.81 6.40 2.16
C GLU A 77 14.37 6.41 3.59
N GLY A 78 14.35 5.27 4.28
CA GLY A 78 14.90 5.16 5.63
C GLY A 78 16.38 5.51 5.69
N GLU A 79 17.17 5.01 4.74
CA GLU A 79 18.60 5.34 4.62
C GLU A 79 18.85 6.83 4.35
N ALA A 80 18.08 7.42 3.44
CA ALA A 80 18.21 8.84 3.10
C ALA A 80 17.90 9.75 4.30
N LEU A 81 16.81 9.47 5.03
CA LEU A 81 16.44 10.23 6.22
C LEU A 81 17.49 10.10 7.33
N ALA A 82 18.03 8.90 7.54
CA ALA A 82 19.08 8.68 8.53
C ALA A 82 20.39 9.41 8.20
N ARG A 83 20.67 9.68 6.91
CA ARG A 83 21.84 10.46 6.48
C ARG A 83 21.63 11.97 6.62
N ILE A 84 20.43 12.46 6.37
CA ILE A 84 20.10 13.91 6.40
C ILE A 84 19.92 14.41 7.84
N GLN A 85 19.42 13.57 8.75
CA GLN A 85 19.21 13.93 10.16
C GLN A 85 20.46 13.79 11.03
N LYS A 86 21.64 13.63 10.42
CA LYS A 86 22.94 13.65 11.09
C LYS A 86 23.54 15.04 11.11
#